data_AF-A0A075G4U5-F1
#
_entry.id   AF-A0A075G4U5-F1
#
_cell.length_a   1.000
_cell.length_b   1.000
_cell.length_c   1.000
_cell.angle_alpha   90.00
_cell.angle_beta   90.00
_cell.angle_gamma   90.00
#
_symmetry.space_group_name_H-M   'P 1'
#
loop_
_entity.id
_entity.type
_entity.pdbx_description
1 polymer ?
#
loop_
_entity_poly.entity_id
_entity_poly.type
_entity_poly.pdbx_seq_one_letter_code
_entity_poly.pdbx_strand_id
1 'polypeptide(L)'
;MPSENDVFEFASSSRLNVDDLILNGGEEYEIVATTSKANLPKIKKDAKKHRINLYEIGYVTKGRGIFYKRNGKLVRIKDKGWQHLQH
;
A
#
# COMPACT_ATOMS: atom_id res chain seq x y z
N MET A 1 2.44 -3.07 5.71
CA MET A 1 1.64 -2.01 5.06
C MET A 1 0.73 -1.42 6.12
N PRO A 2 0.38 -0.13 6.05
CA PRO A 2 -0.62 0.45 6.95
C PRO A 2 -1.96 -0.24 6.73
N SER A 3 -2.61 -0.69 7.81
CA SER A 3 -3.87 -1.43 7.76
C SER A 3 -4.55 -1.36 9.12
N GLU A 4 -5.87 -1.31 9.15
CA GLU A 4 -6.66 -1.29 10.38
C GLU A 4 -6.76 -2.69 11.01
N ASN A 5 -6.88 -2.75 12.34
CA ASN A 5 -6.95 -4.03 13.07
C ASN A 5 -8.13 -4.90 12.62
N ASP A 6 -9.26 -4.28 12.31
CA ASP A 6 -10.49 -4.95 11.85
C ASP A 6 -10.24 -5.77 10.58
N VAL A 7 -9.31 -5.35 9.71
CA VAL A 7 -8.93 -6.10 8.49
C VAL A 7 -8.28 -7.43 8.86
N PHE A 8 -7.45 -7.47 9.90
CA PHE A 8 -6.81 -8.69 10.37
C PHE A 8 -7.80 -9.64 11.05
N GLU A 9 -8.73 -9.09 11.83
CA GLU A 9 -9.81 -9.87 12.47
C GLU A 9 -10.74 -10.48 11.43
N PHE A 10 -11.14 -9.70 10.42
CA PHE A 10 -11.94 -10.17 9.31
C PHE A 10 -11.22 -11.25 8.49
N ALA A 11 -9.94 -11.04 8.15
CA ALA A 11 -9.15 -12.03 7.43
C ALA A 11 -9.06 -13.36 8.19
N SER A 12 -8.85 -13.29 9.51
CA SER A 12 -8.74 -14.45 10.39
C SER A 12 -10.06 -15.22 10.50
N SER A 13 -11.17 -14.53 10.72
CA SER A 13 -12.50 -15.14 10.82
C SER A 13 -12.99 -15.71 9.48
N SER A 14 -12.60 -15.10 8.36
CA SER A 14 -13.02 -15.51 7.02
C SER A 14 -12.04 -16.47 6.32
N ARG A 15 -10.93 -16.85 6.98
CA ARG A 15 -9.82 -17.65 6.41
C ARG A 15 -9.28 -17.06 5.09
N LEU A 16 -9.25 -15.74 4.99
CA LEU A 16 -8.74 -15.00 3.84
C LEU A 16 -7.28 -14.60 4.06
N ASN A 17 -6.56 -14.42 2.96
CA ASN A 17 -5.21 -13.88 2.99
C ASN A 17 -5.26 -12.35 3.16
N VAL A 18 -4.78 -11.85 4.30
CA VAL A 18 -4.76 -10.41 4.60
C VAL A 18 -3.95 -9.60 3.57
N ASP A 19 -2.87 -10.17 3.01
CA ASP A 19 -2.07 -9.50 1.98
C ASP A 19 -2.90 -9.25 0.71
N ASP A 20 -3.81 -10.18 0.36
CA ASP A 20 -4.67 -10.01 -0.81
C ASP A 20 -5.75 -8.95 -0.56
N LEU A 21 -6.25 -8.81 0.67
CA LEU A 21 -7.20 -7.74 1.05
C LEU A 21 -6.55 -6.36 0.98
N ILE A 22 -5.36 -6.20 1.59
CA ILE A 22 -4.66 -4.91 1.67
C ILE A 22 -4.16 -4.44 0.29
N LEU A 23 -3.79 -5.37 -0.59
CA LEU A 23 -3.18 -5.02 -1.89
C LEU A 23 -4.16 -5.02 -3.05
N ASN A 24 -5.29 -5.73 -2.94
CA ASN A 24 -6.25 -5.90 -4.04
C ASN A 24 -7.71 -5.63 -3.65
N GLY A 25 -7.98 -5.16 -2.42
CA GLY A 25 -9.35 -4.86 -1.97
C GLY A 25 -10.02 -3.76 -2.81
N GLY A 26 -9.30 -2.66 -3.05
CA GLY A 26 -9.86 -1.50 -3.76
C GLY A 26 -10.83 -0.68 -2.91
N GLU A 27 -11.40 0.38 -3.50
CA GLU A 27 -12.42 1.26 -2.89
C GLU A 27 -12.04 2.00 -1.59
N GLU A 28 -10.77 1.97 -1.18
CA GLU A 28 -10.30 2.69 0.01
C GLU A 28 -10.19 4.21 -0.23
N TYR A 29 -10.25 4.66 -1.49
CA TYR A 29 -10.12 6.07 -1.92
C TYR A 29 -8.90 6.82 -1.34
N GLU A 30 -7.87 6.09 -0.90
CA GLU A 30 -6.62 6.62 -0.37
C GLU A 30 -5.66 7.09 -1.47
N ILE A 31 -4.85 8.11 -1.17
CA ILE A 31 -3.90 8.69 -2.13
C ILE A 31 -2.54 7.99 -2.02
N VAL A 32 -2.09 7.38 -3.12
CA VAL A 32 -0.71 6.88 -3.28
C VAL A 32 0.06 7.81 -4.20
N ALA A 33 1.17 8.37 -3.70
CA ALA A 33 2.00 9.31 -4.46
C ALA A 33 3.49 9.08 -4.20
N THR A 34 4.33 9.59 -5.11
CA THR A 34 5.78 9.54 -5.01
C THR A 34 6.36 10.94 -4.80
N THR A 35 7.47 11.04 -4.05
CA THR A 35 8.19 12.30 -3.86
C THR A 35 9.70 12.06 -3.76
N SER A 36 10.49 13.11 -3.96
CA SER A 36 11.92 13.05 -3.75
C SER A 36 12.25 12.97 -2.25
N LYS A 37 13.36 12.32 -1.90
CA LYS A 37 13.83 12.24 -0.51
C LYS A 37 14.04 13.62 0.12
N ALA A 38 14.46 14.61 -0.68
CA ALA A 38 14.67 15.98 -0.23
C ALA A 38 13.36 16.67 0.22
N ASN A 39 12.22 16.30 -0.38
CA ASN A 39 10.92 16.90 -0.06
C ASN A 39 10.19 16.19 1.10
N LEU A 40 10.60 14.96 1.47
CA LEU A 40 9.96 14.19 2.54
C LEU A 40 9.85 14.94 3.88
N PRO A 41 10.89 15.67 4.37
CA PRO A 41 10.77 16.40 5.64
C PRO A 41 9.69 17.48 5.60
N LYS A 42 9.57 18.20 4.49
CA LYS A 42 8.55 19.23 4.29
C LYS A 42 7.16 18.62 4.29
N ILE A 43 6.97 17.55 3.52
CA ILE A 43 5.68 16.85 3.43
C ILE A 43 5.25 16.27 4.79
N LYS A 44 6.17 15.64 5.54
CA LYS A 44 5.89 15.13 6.89
C LYS A 44 5.48 16.26 7.86
N LYS A 45 6.13 17.43 7.76
CA LYS A 45 5.78 18.60 8.56
C LYS A 45 4.37 19.11 8.22
N ASP A 46 4.06 19.24 6.94
CA ASP A 46 2.76 19.72 6.48
C ASP A 46 1.64 18.72 6.83
N ALA A 47 1.86 17.43 6.62
CA ALA A 47 0.92 16.38 7.03
C ALA A 47 0.60 16.45 8.53
N LYS A 48 1.62 16.59 9.39
CA LYS A 48 1.43 16.77 10.84
C LYS A 48 0.64 18.04 11.17
N LYS A 49 0.94 19.15 10.51
CA LYS A 49 0.23 20.43 10.70
C LYS A 49 -1.26 20.31 10.36
N HIS A 50 -1.58 19.58 9.30
CA HIS A 50 -2.93 19.38 8.80
C HIS A 50 -3.63 18.14 9.37
N ARG A 51 -2.98 17.41 10.30
CA ARG A 51 -3.50 16.16 10.90
C ARG A 51 -3.84 15.09 9.84
N ILE A 52 -3.06 15.04 8.78
CA ILE A 52 -3.15 14.04 7.72
C ILE A 52 -2.25 12.86 8.10
N ASN A 53 -2.79 11.65 8.09
CA ASN A 53 -2.01 10.44 8.26
C ASN A 53 -1.17 10.20 7.00
N LEU A 54 0.14 10.06 7.17
CA LEU A 54 1.08 9.86 6.06
C LEU A 54 1.99 8.68 6.36
N TYR A 55 2.03 7.74 5.43
CA TYR A 55 2.83 6.53 5.55
C TYR A 55 3.82 6.41 4.39
N GLU A 56 5.09 6.22 4.73
CA GLU A 56 6.12 5.89 3.75
C GLU A 56 6.13 4.37 3.53
N ILE A 57 5.54 3.93 2.42
CA ILE A 57 5.28 2.51 2.14
C ILE A 57 6.34 1.84 1.25
N GLY A 58 7.28 2.61 0.70
CA GLY A 58 8.31 2.10 -0.21
C GLY A 58 9.10 3.20 -0.92
N TYR A 59 9.79 2.82 -1.99
CA TYR A 59 10.60 3.72 -2.81
C TYR A 59 10.58 3.28 -4.27
N VAL A 60 10.81 4.24 -5.17
CA VAL A 60 10.88 4.00 -6.62
C VAL A 60 12.31 3.69 -7.03
N THR A 61 12.50 2.69 -7.89
CA THR A 61 13.77 2.35 -8.53
C THR A 61 13.61 2.27 -10.04
N LYS A 62 14.73 2.31 -10.76
CA LYS A 62 14.73 2.03 -12.21
C LYS A 62 14.33 0.57 -12.45
N GLY A 63 13.33 0.35 -13.29
CA GLY A 63 12.83 -0.98 -13.61
C GLY A 63 11.34 -0.99 -13.96
N ARG A 64 10.74 -2.17 -13.95
CA ARG A 64 9.30 -2.38 -14.18
C ARG A 64 8.74 -3.36 -13.16
N GLY A 65 7.49 -3.15 -12.75
CA GLY A 65 6.77 -3.99 -11.80
C GLY A 65 6.81 -3.47 -10.37
N ILE A 66 5.92 -4.04 -9.54
CA ILE A 66 5.77 -3.70 -8.12
C ILE A 66 6.23 -4.91 -7.30
N PHE A 67 7.00 -4.65 -6.25
CA PHE A 67 7.58 -5.67 -5.39
C PHE A 67 7.40 -5.31 -3.92
N TYR A 68 7.11 -6.30 -3.10
CA TYR A 68 7.18 -6.16 -1.65
C TYR A 68 8.28 -7.05 -1.09
N LYS A 69 8.90 -6.61 0.01
CA LYS A 69 9.97 -7.35 0.67
C LYS A 69 9.40 -8.16 1.82
N ARG A 70 9.53 -9.49 1.78
CA ARG A 70 9.12 -10.40 2.85
C ARG A 70 10.30 -11.28 3.24
N ASN A 71 10.67 -11.27 4.53
CA ASN A 71 11.78 -12.08 5.07
C ASN A 71 13.08 -11.94 4.25
N GLY A 72 13.41 -10.71 3.83
CA GLY A 72 14.59 -10.43 3.03
C GLY A 72 14.44 -10.66 1.52
N LYS A 73 13.43 -11.41 1.07
CA LYS A 73 13.18 -11.71 -0.35
C LYS A 73 12.23 -10.70 -0.98
N LEU A 74 12.49 -10.33 -2.23
CA LEU A 74 11.57 -9.53 -3.04
C LEU A 74 10.56 -10.46 -3.71
N VAL A 75 9.28 -10.21 -3.47
CA VAL A 75 8.16 -10.93 -4.08
C VAL A 75 7.43 -9.95 -4.99
N ARG A 76 7.23 -10.35 -6.25
CA ARG A 76 6.52 -9.54 -7.23
C ARG A 76 5.03 -9.58 -6.94
N ILE A 77 4.39 -8.41 -6.89
CA ILE A 77 2.94 -8.28 -6.83
C ILE A 77 2.39 -8.48 -8.23
N LYS A 78 1.41 -9.37 -8.37
CA LYS A 78 0.65 -9.54 -9.62
C LYS A 78 -0.43 -8.46 -9.66
N ASP A 79 -0.62 -7.87 -10.84
CA ASP A 79 -1.74 -6.96 -11.05
C ASP A 79 -3.05 -7.76 -11.01
N LYS A 80 -3.82 -7.57 -9.94
CA LYS A 80 -5.13 -8.18 -9.71
C LYS A 80 -6.18 -7.11 -9.40
N GLY A 81 -5.93 -5.86 -9.79
CA GLY A 81 -6.89 -4.78 -9.58
C GLY A 81 -8.21 -5.06 -10.31
N TRP A 82 -9.28 -4.38 -9.87
CA TRP A 82 -10.58 -4.51 -10.52
C TRP A 82 -10.51 -4.08 -11.99
N GLN A 83 -11.10 -4.89 -12.86
CA GLN A 83 -11.21 -4.63 -14.29
C GLN A 83 -12.69 -4.66 -14.68
N HIS A 84 -13.20 -3.54 -15.19
CA HIS A 84 -14.55 -3.49 -15.72
C HIS A 84 -14.61 -4.34 -17.00
N LEU A 85 -15.23 -5.53 -16.91
CA LEU A 85 -15.32 -6.55 -17.96
C LEU A 85 -14.02 -7.34 -18.19
N GLN A 86 -13.88 -8.46 -17.47
CA GLN A 86 -12.93 -9.51 -17.85
C GLN A 86 -13.55 -10.32 -18.98
N HIS A 87 -12.84 -10.42 -20.11
CA HIS A 87 -13.17 -11.32 -21.22
C HIS A 87 -12.23 -12.52 -21.21
#